data_AF-A0A8H7E456-F1
#
_entry.id   AF-A0A8H7E456-F1
#
_cell.length_a   1.000
_cell.length_b   1.000
_cell.length_c   1.000
_cell.angle_alpha   90.00
_cell.angle_beta   90.00
_cell.angle_gamma   90.00
#
_symmetry.space_group_name_H-M   'P 1'
#
loop_
_entity.id
_entity.type
_entity.pdbx_description
1 polymer ?
#
loop_
_entity_poly.entity_id
_entity_poly.type
_entity_poly.pdbx_seq_one_letter_code
_entity_poly.pdbx_strand_id
1 'polypeptide(L)'
;MAPDFAKAMSLIDAAHAEDPKRIPIQTDTDGCSSPPAVSTDANPIRNRNPDPLDSHSSDPDAGEAATSTIPYELHYARKMTAYLQQHTAQASGLLSVAVRAQHLRRWEIPRSSYPDGRRGYLAWRTFLKKRQGALARDMCLEAGFTTHEADRVASLIAKEGLKMKKKKKTGQGQGQGEGEGEGEGGDEDDDDDDDDDDDDDDEVQILEDVACLVFLDDQFDAFERGIGDEDKILAILRKTWAKMGPRGRELALAMRMSGRARELVEKALAGDAYNDGGGGGGGAAAAAGAAVCRRAAVPGREGKRHLHWPI
;
A
#
# COMPACT_ATOMS: atom_id res chain seq x y z
N MET A 1 3.26 -30.45 -12.24
CA MET A 1 2.49 -30.62 -10.99
C MET A 1 1.71 -29.33 -10.79
N ALA A 2 0.57 -29.37 -10.11
CA ALA A 2 -0.15 -28.14 -9.78
C ALA A 2 0.66 -27.30 -8.76
N PRO A 3 0.58 -25.96 -8.81
CA PRO A 3 1.27 -25.09 -7.85
C PRO A 3 0.77 -25.33 -6.42
N ASP A 4 1.69 -25.48 -5.47
CA ASP A 4 1.37 -25.59 -4.04
C ASP A 4 1.43 -24.21 -3.37
N PHE A 5 0.32 -23.48 -3.43
CA PHE A 5 0.20 -22.16 -2.81
C PHE A 5 0.47 -22.17 -1.30
N ALA A 6 0.07 -23.24 -0.60
CA ALA A 6 0.28 -23.34 0.84
C ALA A 6 1.77 -23.47 1.18
N LYS A 7 2.52 -24.27 0.41
CA LYS A 7 3.97 -24.37 0.54
C LYS A 7 4.66 -23.04 0.23
N ALA A 8 4.28 -22.35 -0.85
CA ALA A 8 4.84 -21.04 -1.18
C ALA A 8 4.66 -20.01 -0.04
N MET A 9 3.44 -19.92 0.51
CA MET A 9 3.13 -19.05 1.65
C MET A 9 3.95 -19.42 2.89
N SER A 10 4.13 -20.71 3.17
CA SER A 10 4.93 -21.18 4.30
C SER A 10 6.41 -20.83 4.15
N LEU A 11 6.98 -20.93 2.94
CA LEU A 11 8.37 -20.54 2.67
C LEU A 11 8.58 -19.03 2.86
N ILE A 12 7.64 -18.22 2.36
CA ILE A 12 7.65 -16.78 2.52
C ILE A 12 7.52 -16.38 4.00
N ASP A 13 6.59 -16.99 4.75
CA ASP A 13 6.42 -16.74 6.17
C ASP A 13 7.66 -17.14 6.98
N ALA A 14 8.28 -18.28 6.65
CA ALA A 14 9.51 -18.72 7.30
C ALA A 14 10.64 -17.72 7.06
N ALA A 15 10.79 -17.22 5.82
CA ALA A 15 11.77 -16.20 5.51
C ALA A 15 11.51 -14.89 6.28
N HIS A 16 10.26 -14.40 6.31
CA HIS A 16 9.90 -13.21 7.11
C HIS A 16 10.12 -13.41 8.61
N ALA A 17 9.97 -14.63 9.12
CA ALA A 17 10.20 -14.96 10.52
C ALA A 17 11.68 -14.87 10.94
N GLU A 18 12.61 -14.84 9.97
CA GLU A 18 14.05 -14.62 10.21
C GLU A 18 14.39 -13.15 10.50
N ASP A 19 13.44 -12.21 10.37
CA ASP A 19 13.66 -10.80 10.70
C ASP A 19 14.07 -10.65 12.18
N PRO A 20 15.27 -10.10 12.46
CA PRO A 20 15.74 -9.92 13.83
C PRO A 20 14.94 -8.86 14.60
N LYS A 21 14.29 -7.92 13.91
CA LYS A 21 13.48 -6.88 14.55
C LYS A 21 12.16 -7.47 14.98
N ARG A 22 11.87 -7.44 16.29
CA ARG A 22 10.59 -7.89 16.85
C ARG A 22 9.78 -6.74 17.39
N ILE A 23 8.46 -6.83 17.27
CA ILE A 23 7.51 -5.88 17.83
C ILE A 23 6.56 -6.58 18.81
N PRO A 24 6.10 -5.90 19.86
CA PRO A 24 5.07 -6.43 20.76
C PRO A 24 3.73 -6.53 20.02
N ILE A 25 3.00 -7.61 20.28
CA ILE A 25 1.61 -7.77 19.85
C ILE A 25 0.72 -7.96 21.05
N GLN A 26 -0.46 -7.36 21.01
CA GLN A 26 -1.52 -7.68 21.95
C GLN A 26 -2.09 -9.02 21.52
N THR A 27 -1.92 -10.03 22.37
CA THR A 27 -2.68 -11.27 22.22
C THR A 27 -4.04 -11.00 22.83
N ASP A 28 -4.99 -10.57 21.99
CA ASP A 28 -6.38 -10.55 22.42
C ASP A 28 -6.75 -12.02 22.69
N THR A 29 -6.78 -12.39 23.97
CA THR A 29 -7.16 -13.72 24.45
C THR A 29 -8.67 -13.87 24.50
N ASP A 30 -9.40 -13.11 23.67
CA ASP A 30 -10.83 -13.24 23.48
C ASP A 30 -11.11 -13.81 22.09
N GLY A 31 -11.60 -15.06 22.10
CA GLY A 31 -12.04 -15.74 20.90
C GLY A 31 -13.12 -14.97 20.15
N CYS A 32 -13.16 -15.19 18.83
CA CYS A 32 -14.26 -14.83 17.95
C CYS A 32 -14.50 -13.32 17.77
N SER A 33 -13.63 -12.66 17.00
CA SER A 33 -14.01 -11.44 16.28
C SER A 33 -14.54 -11.83 14.90
N SER A 34 -15.81 -12.24 14.86
CA SER A 34 -16.62 -12.08 13.65
C SER A 34 -16.84 -10.58 13.40
N PRO A 35 -16.89 -10.13 12.13
CA PRO A 35 -17.28 -8.76 11.83
C PRO A 35 -18.73 -8.48 12.29
N PRO A 36 -19.09 -7.24 12.64
CA PRO A 36 -20.41 -6.94 13.17
C PRO A 36 -21.49 -7.21 12.12
N ALA A 37 -22.37 -8.17 12.42
CA ALA A 37 -23.58 -8.40 11.64
C ALA A 37 -24.48 -7.16 11.70
N VAL A 38 -24.97 -6.74 10.54
CA VAL A 38 -26.03 -5.74 10.38
C VAL A 38 -27.26 -6.18 11.19
N SER A 39 -27.63 -5.35 12.17
CA SER A 39 -28.83 -5.54 12.98
C SER A 39 -30.05 -4.99 12.24
N THR A 40 -30.85 -5.89 11.67
CA THR A 40 -32.26 -5.64 11.35
C THR A 40 -33.11 -6.58 12.21
N ASP A 41 -33.71 -6.07 13.28
CA ASP A 41 -35.16 -6.11 13.43
C ASP A 41 -35.67 -5.38 14.67
N ALA A 42 -36.94 -4.99 14.57
CA ALA A 42 -37.64 -4.09 15.46
C ALA A 42 -38.38 -4.80 16.62
N ASN A 43 -38.39 -4.12 17.79
CA ASN A 43 -39.50 -3.99 18.78
C ASN A 43 -39.87 -5.20 19.68
N PRO A 44 -40.67 -5.01 20.77
CA PRO A 44 -40.71 -3.95 21.79
C PRO A 44 -40.61 -4.49 23.25
N ILE A 45 -40.26 -3.58 24.18
CA ILE A 45 -40.78 -3.41 25.56
C ILE A 45 -41.31 -4.68 26.26
N ARG A 46 -40.57 -5.19 27.26
CA ARG A 46 -41.21 -5.83 28.42
C ARG A 46 -40.52 -5.45 29.74
N ASN A 47 -41.26 -4.63 30.46
CA ASN A 47 -41.06 -4.17 31.82
C ASN A 47 -40.97 -5.34 32.82
N ARG A 48 -39.89 -5.42 33.61
CA ARG A 48 -39.90 -6.04 34.95
C ARG A 48 -38.99 -5.25 35.88
N ASN A 49 -39.58 -4.91 37.02
CA ASN A 49 -39.05 -4.05 38.09
C ASN A 49 -37.77 -4.62 38.75
N PRO A 50 -36.96 -3.77 39.40
CA PRO A 50 -35.72 -4.13 40.06
C PRO A 50 -35.96 -4.56 41.51
N ASP A 51 -35.15 -5.49 42.03
CA ASP A 51 -34.96 -5.67 43.47
C ASP A 51 -33.48 -5.52 43.86
N PRO A 52 -33.19 -5.05 45.09
CA PRO A 52 -31.91 -4.42 45.42
C PRO A 52 -31.06 -5.25 46.41
N LEU A 53 -29.75 -4.95 46.40
CA LEU A 53 -28.68 -5.41 47.30
C LEU A 53 -28.24 -6.88 47.14
N ASP A 54 -27.00 -7.10 46.69
CA ASP A 54 -25.97 -7.55 47.63
C ASP A 54 -24.53 -7.42 47.11
N SER A 55 -23.68 -7.04 48.06
CA SER A 55 -22.25 -7.32 48.22
C SER A 55 -21.22 -7.00 47.13
N HIS A 56 -20.32 -6.08 47.51
CA HIS A 56 -18.95 -5.99 47.01
C HIS A 56 -18.27 -7.37 47.01
N SER A 57 -18.03 -7.93 45.82
CA SER A 57 -17.05 -8.98 45.63
C SER A 57 -15.80 -8.33 45.06
N SER A 58 -14.75 -8.32 45.88
CA SER A 58 -13.41 -7.91 45.50
C SER A 58 -12.95 -8.69 44.27
N ASP A 59 -12.60 -7.93 43.24
CA ASP A 59 -11.87 -8.37 42.06
C ASP A 59 -10.37 -8.41 42.42
N PRO A 60 -9.72 -9.57 42.34
CA PRO A 60 -8.36 -9.57 41.84
C PRO A 60 -8.04 -10.83 41.04
N ASP A 61 -8.03 -10.72 39.72
CA ASP A 61 -6.78 -10.96 38.98
C ASP A 61 -6.92 -10.36 37.57
N ALA A 62 -6.46 -9.11 37.42
CA ALA A 62 -6.13 -8.59 36.11
C ALA A 62 -4.90 -9.38 35.64
N GLY A 63 -5.14 -10.57 35.08
CA GLY A 63 -4.10 -11.39 34.49
C GLY A 63 -3.29 -10.54 33.53
N GLU A 64 -2.00 -10.38 33.82
CA GLU A 64 -1.06 -9.69 32.95
C GLU A 64 -1.13 -10.36 31.57
N ALA A 65 -1.80 -9.71 30.61
CA ALA A 65 -1.88 -10.19 29.25
C ALA A 65 -0.44 -10.38 28.74
N ALA A 66 -0.05 -11.63 28.49
CA ALA A 66 1.29 -11.95 28.03
C ALA A 66 1.55 -11.19 26.71
N THR A 67 2.43 -10.18 26.77
CA THR A 67 2.84 -9.44 25.59
C THR A 67 3.76 -10.33 24.76
N SER A 68 3.17 -11.10 23.85
CA SER A 68 3.94 -11.87 22.86
C SER A 68 4.63 -10.91 21.89
N THR A 69 5.71 -11.35 21.26
CA THR A 69 6.41 -10.59 20.22
C THR A 69 6.45 -11.35 18.91
N ILE A 70 6.40 -10.63 17.79
CA ILE A 70 6.46 -11.17 16.43
C ILE A 70 7.57 -10.48 15.63
N PRO A 71 8.26 -11.16 14.69
CA PRO A 71 9.14 -10.51 13.72
C PRO A 71 8.37 -9.44 12.94
N TYR A 72 8.98 -8.28 12.73
CA TYR A 72 8.32 -7.11 12.18
C TYR A 72 7.89 -7.35 10.73
N GLU A 73 8.74 -7.91 9.86
CA GLU A 73 8.34 -8.19 8.48
C GLU A 73 7.26 -9.30 8.39
N LEU A 74 7.23 -10.28 9.31
CA LEU A 74 6.15 -11.26 9.35
C LEU A 74 4.80 -10.61 9.75
N HIS A 75 4.82 -9.68 10.70
CA HIS A 75 3.64 -8.88 11.03
C HIS A 75 3.19 -8.04 9.83
N TYR A 76 4.12 -7.37 9.16
CA TYR A 76 3.84 -6.59 7.96
C TYR A 76 3.21 -7.46 6.86
N ALA A 77 3.78 -8.63 6.55
CA ALA A 77 3.24 -9.57 5.56
C ALA A 77 1.83 -10.06 5.93
N ARG A 78 1.54 -10.28 7.22
CA ARG A 78 0.19 -10.61 7.70
C ARG A 78 -0.81 -9.48 7.50
N LYS A 79 -0.42 -8.23 7.79
CA LYS A 79 -1.23 -7.06 7.49
C LYS A 79 -1.51 -6.90 6.00
N MET A 80 -0.49 -7.12 5.15
CA MET A 80 -0.65 -7.10 3.68
C MET A 80 -1.74 -8.08 3.22
N THR A 81 -1.72 -9.32 3.72
CA THR A 81 -2.79 -10.30 3.41
C THR A 81 -4.16 -9.86 3.93
N ALA A 82 -4.25 -9.33 5.14
CA ALA A 82 -5.52 -8.88 5.71
C ALA A 82 -6.15 -7.73 4.92
N TYR A 83 -5.34 -6.77 4.44
CA TYR A 83 -5.84 -5.69 3.60
C TYR A 83 -6.19 -6.15 2.18
N LEU A 84 -5.48 -7.13 1.61
CA LEU A 84 -5.88 -7.74 0.34
C LEU A 84 -7.30 -8.33 0.42
N GLN A 85 -7.58 -9.08 1.50
CA GLN A 85 -8.91 -9.68 1.73
C GLN A 85 -10.03 -8.64 1.89
N GLN A 86 -9.72 -7.44 2.43
CA GLN A 86 -10.68 -6.34 2.52
C GLN A 86 -10.86 -5.59 1.19
N HIS A 87 -9.80 -5.54 0.39
CA HIS A 87 -9.79 -4.86 -0.90
C HIS A 87 -10.62 -5.62 -1.94
N THR A 88 -10.33 -6.91 -2.11
CA THR A 88 -10.99 -7.79 -3.08
C THR A 88 -11.21 -9.20 -2.52
N ALA A 89 -12.39 -9.78 -2.82
CA ALA A 89 -12.72 -11.14 -2.44
C ALA A 89 -12.17 -12.20 -3.41
N GLN A 90 -11.74 -11.79 -4.61
CA GLN A 90 -11.36 -12.68 -5.71
C GLN A 90 -9.91 -12.50 -6.15
N ALA A 91 -9.00 -12.21 -5.21
CA ALA A 91 -7.57 -12.13 -5.53
C ALA A 91 -7.07 -13.47 -6.10
N SER A 92 -6.28 -13.41 -7.18
CA SER A 92 -5.62 -14.61 -7.71
C SER A 92 -4.66 -15.20 -6.67
N GLY A 93 -4.33 -16.49 -6.84
CA GLY A 93 -3.31 -17.14 -6.02
C GLY A 93 -1.93 -16.47 -6.17
N LEU A 94 -1.57 -16.05 -7.39
CA LEU A 94 -0.29 -15.40 -7.68
C LEU A 94 -0.19 -14.03 -7.01
N LEU A 95 -1.24 -13.22 -7.08
CA LEU A 95 -1.33 -11.94 -6.38
C LEU A 95 -1.24 -12.13 -4.86
N SER A 96 -1.93 -13.14 -4.33
CA SER A 96 -1.88 -13.45 -2.90
C SER A 96 -0.45 -13.74 -2.44
N VAL A 97 0.31 -14.53 -3.22
CA VAL A 97 1.73 -14.82 -2.95
C VAL A 97 2.58 -13.56 -3.07
N ALA A 98 2.40 -12.76 -4.13
CA ALA A 98 3.14 -11.52 -4.35
C ALA A 98 2.94 -10.50 -3.22
N VAL A 99 1.69 -10.34 -2.75
CA VAL A 99 1.33 -9.48 -1.62
C VAL A 99 1.97 -9.98 -0.33
N ARG A 100 1.95 -11.29 -0.07
CA ARG A 100 2.60 -11.88 1.12
C ARG A 100 4.12 -11.70 1.10
N ALA A 101 4.73 -11.75 -0.09
CA ALA A 101 6.17 -11.60 -0.28
C ALA A 101 6.65 -10.13 -0.29
N GLN A 102 5.76 -9.14 -0.07
CA GLN A 102 6.21 -7.77 0.10
C GLN A 102 7.18 -7.64 1.29
N HIS A 103 8.23 -6.84 1.10
CA HIS A 103 9.34 -6.66 2.04
C HIS A 103 10.18 -7.91 2.36
N LEU A 104 10.09 -8.98 1.56
CA LEU A 104 10.87 -10.20 1.77
C LEU A 104 12.37 -9.91 1.92
N ARG A 105 12.96 -10.35 3.05
CA ARG A 105 14.39 -10.16 3.38
C ARG A 105 14.89 -8.71 3.20
N ARG A 106 14.02 -7.71 3.43
CA ARG A 106 14.36 -6.29 3.25
C ARG A 106 15.42 -5.81 4.25
N TRP A 107 15.39 -6.31 5.48
CA TRP A 107 16.33 -5.95 6.56
C TRP A 107 17.79 -6.29 6.23
N GLU A 108 18.04 -7.26 5.35
CA GLU A 108 19.39 -7.67 4.95
C GLU A 108 20.12 -6.61 4.12
N ILE A 109 19.38 -5.66 3.52
CA ILE A 109 19.93 -4.58 2.71
C ILE A 109 19.50 -3.23 3.33
N PRO A 110 20.16 -2.76 4.40
CA PRO A 110 19.78 -1.54 5.10
C PRO A 110 19.84 -0.31 4.19
N ARG A 111 18.96 0.67 4.41
CA ARG A 111 19.00 1.94 3.66
C ARG A 111 20.37 2.62 3.73
N SER A 112 21.09 2.51 4.85
CA SER A 112 22.41 3.11 5.06
C SER A 112 23.52 2.55 4.15
N SER A 113 23.28 1.40 3.47
CA SER A 113 24.22 0.85 2.50
C SER A 113 24.26 1.59 1.15
N TYR A 114 23.37 2.57 0.94
CA TYR A 114 23.31 3.41 -0.26
C TYR A 114 23.55 4.89 0.07
N PRO A 115 24.09 5.70 -0.85
CA PRO A 115 24.30 7.14 -0.62
C PRO A 115 23.04 7.87 -0.16
N ASP A 116 23.24 8.94 0.60
CA ASP A 116 22.14 9.80 1.04
C ASP A 116 21.48 10.55 -0.12
N GLY A 117 20.27 11.06 0.15
CA GLY A 117 19.49 11.83 -0.80
C GLY A 117 18.63 10.97 -1.75
N ARG A 118 17.87 11.67 -2.59
CA ARG A 118 16.82 11.08 -3.43
C ARG A 118 17.35 10.01 -4.39
N ARG A 119 18.51 10.24 -5.01
CA ARG A 119 19.08 9.30 -6.00
C ARG A 119 19.47 7.97 -5.36
N GLY A 120 20.15 8.01 -4.21
CA GLY A 120 20.51 6.78 -3.48
C GLY A 120 19.29 6.03 -2.96
N TYR A 121 18.27 6.74 -2.46
CA TYR A 121 17.01 6.11 -2.06
C TYR A 121 16.30 5.42 -3.23
N LEU A 122 16.21 6.07 -4.39
CA LEU A 122 15.58 5.47 -5.58
C LEU A 122 16.35 4.23 -6.05
N ALA A 123 17.69 4.27 -6.06
CA ALA A 123 18.51 3.12 -6.41
C ALA A 123 18.31 1.95 -5.44
N TRP A 124 18.33 2.21 -4.14
CA TRP A 124 18.09 1.22 -3.10
C TRP A 124 16.71 0.55 -3.26
N ARG A 125 15.66 1.36 -3.42
CA ARG A 125 14.29 0.85 -3.59
C ARG A 125 14.13 0.03 -4.86
N THR A 126 14.73 0.45 -5.97
CA THR A 126 14.69 -0.30 -7.23
C THR A 126 15.41 -1.65 -7.10
N PHE A 127 16.56 -1.67 -6.41
CA PHE A 127 17.28 -2.92 -6.14
C PHE A 127 16.45 -3.87 -5.27
N LEU A 128 15.87 -3.37 -4.17
CA LEU A 128 15.08 -4.17 -3.24
C LEU A 128 13.93 -4.91 -3.93
N LYS A 129 13.12 -4.20 -4.72
CA LYS A 129 11.96 -4.81 -5.39
C LYS A 129 12.38 -5.93 -6.36
N LYS A 130 13.45 -5.73 -7.12
CA LYS A 130 13.99 -6.75 -8.03
C LYS A 130 14.50 -7.98 -7.27
N ARG A 131 15.25 -7.75 -6.19
CA ARG A 131 15.75 -8.82 -5.33
C ARG A 131 14.60 -9.61 -4.68
N GLN A 132 13.58 -8.90 -4.19
CA GLN A 132 12.39 -9.50 -3.58
C GLN A 132 11.62 -10.35 -4.56
N GLY A 133 11.42 -9.87 -5.79
CA GLY A 133 10.80 -10.64 -6.87
C GLY A 133 11.59 -11.93 -7.17
N ALA A 134 12.91 -11.83 -7.29
CA ALA A 134 13.77 -13.00 -7.53
C ALA A 134 13.71 -14.04 -6.39
N LEU A 135 13.74 -13.60 -5.13
CA LEU A 135 13.61 -14.50 -3.98
C LEU A 135 12.24 -15.19 -3.93
N ALA A 136 11.17 -14.43 -4.16
CA ALA A 136 9.81 -14.99 -4.18
C ALA A 136 9.63 -15.99 -5.33
N ARG A 137 10.19 -15.69 -6.50
CA ARG A 137 10.22 -16.61 -7.66
C ARG A 137 10.86 -17.94 -7.30
N ASP A 138 12.02 -17.93 -6.68
CA ASP A 138 12.73 -19.16 -6.31
C ASP A 138 11.90 -19.99 -5.30
N MET A 139 11.24 -19.34 -4.33
CA MET A 139 10.31 -20.02 -3.42
C MET A 139 9.08 -20.59 -4.14
N CYS A 140 8.56 -19.92 -5.17
CA CYS A 140 7.45 -20.42 -5.98
C CYS A 140 7.87 -21.66 -6.79
N LEU A 141 9.06 -21.64 -7.40
CA LEU A 141 9.60 -22.81 -8.12
C LEU A 141 9.79 -24.00 -7.18
N GLU A 142 10.28 -23.78 -5.96
CA GLU A 142 10.37 -24.82 -4.93
C GLU A 142 8.99 -25.36 -4.54
N ALA A 143 7.97 -24.51 -4.56
CA ALA A 143 6.57 -24.87 -4.33
C ALA A 143 5.88 -25.50 -5.55
N GLY A 144 6.61 -25.81 -6.62
CA GLY A 144 6.09 -26.53 -7.79
C GLY A 144 5.35 -25.66 -8.80
N PHE A 145 5.47 -24.33 -8.70
CA PHE A 145 4.96 -23.40 -9.71
C PHE A 145 5.75 -23.58 -11.00
N THR A 146 5.10 -23.31 -12.13
CA THR A 146 5.79 -23.18 -13.41
C THR A 146 6.69 -21.93 -13.41
N THR A 147 7.67 -21.90 -14.31
CA THR A 147 8.52 -20.72 -14.51
C THR A 147 7.68 -19.47 -14.82
N HIS A 148 6.63 -19.63 -15.63
CA HIS A 148 5.73 -18.54 -16.00
C HIS A 148 5.01 -17.94 -14.78
N GLU A 149 4.39 -18.80 -13.95
CA GLU A 149 3.71 -18.35 -12.72
C GLU A 149 4.69 -17.70 -11.73
N ALA A 150 5.88 -18.26 -11.57
CA ALA A 150 6.91 -17.73 -10.69
C ALA A 150 7.47 -16.38 -11.19
N ASP A 151 7.63 -16.23 -12.51
CA ASP A 151 8.04 -14.96 -13.15
C ASP A 151 6.93 -13.90 -12.99
N ARG A 152 5.65 -14.28 -13.13
CA ARG A 152 4.51 -13.39 -12.89
C ARG A 152 4.49 -12.85 -11.47
N VAL A 153 4.69 -13.71 -10.46
CA VAL A 153 4.83 -13.29 -9.05
C VAL A 153 5.99 -12.29 -8.87
N ALA A 154 7.13 -12.55 -9.53
CA ALA A 154 8.27 -11.65 -9.47
C ALA A 154 7.97 -10.27 -10.08
N SER A 155 7.29 -10.23 -11.23
CA SER A 155 6.89 -9.01 -11.93
C SER A 155 5.93 -8.15 -11.09
N LEU A 156 4.94 -8.77 -10.44
CA LEU A 156 4.04 -8.12 -9.48
C LEU A 156 4.81 -7.42 -8.35
N ILE A 157 5.77 -8.12 -7.73
CA ILE A 157 6.59 -7.57 -6.64
C ILE A 157 7.53 -6.44 -7.13
N ALA A 158 8.13 -6.64 -8.31
CA ALA A 158 8.95 -5.63 -8.98
C ALA A 158 8.14 -4.38 -9.34
N LYS A 159 6.81 -4.51 -9.41
CA LYS A 159 5.85 -3.52 -9.90
C LYS A 159 6.10 -3.18 -11.37
N GLU A 160 6.43 -4.21 -12.12
CA GLU A 160 6.52 -4.19 -13.58
C GLU A 160 5.09 -4.44 -14.09
N GLY A 161 4.56 -3.53 -14.92
CA GLY A 161 3.14 -3.51 -15.31
C GLY A 161 2.61 -2.08 -15.44
N LEU A 162 2.91 -1.20 -14.47
CA LEU A 162 2.52 0.24 -14.48
C LEU A 162 3.20 1.07 -15.60
N LYS A 163 2.94 0.76 -16.87
CA LYS A 163 3.07 1.75 -17.94
C LYS A 163 2.02 2.79 -17.62
N MET A 164 2.46 3.95 -17.09
CA MET A 164 1.61 5.13 -16.96
C MET A 164 0.72 5.22 -18.18
N LYS A 165 -0.61 5.27 -18.00
CA LYS A 165 -1.58 5.47 -19.09
C LYS A 165 -1.15 6.69 -19.89
N LYS A 166 -0.34 6.49 -20.93
CA LYS A 166 -0.22 7.46 -22.00
C LYS A 166 -1.61 7.43 -22.58
N LYS A 167 -2.38 8.51 -22.37
CA LYS A 167 -3.62 8.75 -23.11
C LYS A 167 -3.34 8.31 -24.55
N LYS A 168 -3.92 7.19 -24.97
CA LYS A 168 -3.94 6.78 -26.37
C LYS A 168 -4.67 7.96 -27.02
N LYS A 169 -3.91 8.89 -27.60
CA LYS A 169 -4.48 9.86 -28.51
C LYS A 169 -4.91 8.99 -29.67
N THR A 170 -6.16 8.53 -29.63
CA THR A 170 -6.91 8.12 -30.80
C THR A 170 -7.03 9.35 -31.68
N GLY A 171 -5.95 9.66 -32.38
CA GLY A 171 -5.95 10.57 -33.49
C GLY A 171 -6.55 9.82 -34.66
N GLN A 172 -7.88 9.89 -34.78
CA GLN A 172 -8.52 9.80 -36.09
C GLN A 172 -7.90 10.89 -36.96
N GLY A 173 -7.11 10.48 -37.95
CA GLY A 173 -6.53 11.34 -38.96
C GLY A 173 -6.56 10.59 -40.28
N GLN A 174 -7.66 10.75 -41.00
CA GLN A 174 -7.84 10.34 -42.39
C GLN A 174 -6.71 10.91 -43.27
N GLY A 175 -6.17 10.09 -44.16
CA GLY A 175 -5.22 10.51 -45.19
C GLY A 175 -5.03 9.41 -46.22
N GLN A 176 -5.75 9.55 -47.33
CA GLN A 176 -5.74 8.67 -48.51
C GLN A 176 -4.35 8.54 -49.12
N GLY A 177 -4.01 7.34 -49.60
CA GLY A 177 -2.83 7.08 -50.41
C GLY A 177 -2.94 5.70 -51.05
N GLU A 178 -3.44 5.67 -52.29
CA GLU A 178 -3.53 4.50 -53.15
C GLU A 178 -2.13 3.95 -53.46
N GLY A 179 -1.99 2.62 -53.44
CA GLY A 179 -0.77 1.92 -53.79
C GLY A 179 -1.02 0.42 -53.89
N GLU A 180 -1.32 -0.03 -55.11
CA GLU A 180 -1.52 -1.43 -55.47
C GLU A 180 -0.22 -2.24 -55.28
N GLY A 181 -0.33 -3.42 -54.69
CA GLY A 181 0.76 -4.38 -54.54
C GLY A 181 0.21 -5.75 -54.18
N GLU A 182 0.12 -6.62 -55.18
CA GLU A 182 -0.31 -8.01 -55.09
C GLU A 182 0.67 -8.83 -54.23
N GLY A 183 0.12 -9.63 -53.30
CA GLY A 183 0.85 -10.62 -52.49
C GLY A 183 -0.12 -11.67 -51.97
N GLU A 184 -0.03 -12.87 -52.52
CA GLU A 184 -0.82 -14.06 -52.16
C GLU A 184 -0.43 -14.64 -50.79
N GLY A 185 -1.44 -15.06 -50.02
CA GLY A 185 -1.43 -16.31 -49.26
C GLY A 185 -0.82 -16.33 -47.85
N GLY A 186 -1.69 -16.32 -46.84
CA GLY A 186 -1.36 -16.69 -45.46
C GLY A 186 -2.48 -16.32 -44.50
N ASP A 187 -3.54 -17.14 -44.47
CA ASP A 187 -4.46 -17.21 -43.35
C ASP A 187 -3.69 -17.75 -42.13
N GLU A 188 -3.30 -16.87 -41.23
CA GLU A 188 -3.15 -17.18 -39.81
C GLU A 188 -4.03 -16.16 -39.08
N ASP A 189 -5.25 -16.61 -38.78
CA ASP A 189 -6.04 -16.09 -37.66
C ASP A 189 -5.18 -16.27 -36.39
N ASP A 190 -4.29 -15.31 -36.11
CA ASP A 190 -3.72 -15.13 -34.78
C ASP A 190 -4.82 -14.45 -33.95
N ASP A 191 -5.62 -15.32 -33.34
CA ASP A 191 -6.67 -15.04 -32.38
C ASP A 191 -6.22 -14.04 -31.30
N ASP A 192 -7.16 -13.16 -30.95
CA ASP A 192 -7.24 -12.27 -29.80
C ASP A 192 -6.59 -12.79 -28.49
N ASP A 193 -5.30 -12.52 -28.27
CA ASP A 193 -4.59 -12.72 -26.98
C ASP A 193 -4.19 -11.37 -26.32
N ASP A 194 -4.91 -10.28 -26.64
CA ASP A 194 -4.66 -8.93 -26.08
C ASP A 194 -5.45 -8.64 -24.78
N ASP A 195 -6.23 -9.60 -24.26
CA ASP A 195 -7.04 -9.45 -23.03
C ASP A 195 -6.27 -9.75 -21.72
N ASP A 196 -5.11 -10.42 -21.77
CA ASP A 196 -4.30 -10.73 -20.57
C ASP A 196 -3.55 -9.50 -20.01
N ASP A 197 -3.35 -8.45 -20.81
CA ASP A 197 -2.60 -7.24 -20.41
C ASP A 197 -3.39 -6.35 -19.42
N ASP A 198 -4.74 -6.38 -19.45
CA ASP A 198 -5.59 -5.53 -18.60
C ASP A 198 -5.70 -6.06 -17.15
N ASP A 199 -5.81 -7.39 -16.97
CA ASP A 199 -5.81 -8.04 -15.65
C ASP A 199 -4.47 -7.83 -14.93
N ASP A 200 -3.38 -7.76 -15.70
CA ASP A 200 -2.05 -7.57 -15.19
C ASP A 200 -1.86 -6.20 -14.52
N ASP A 201 -2.44 -5.15 -15.10
CA ASP A 201 -2.43 -3.78 -14.59
C ASP A 201 -3.31 -3.65 -13.32
N ASP A 202 -4.44 -4.35 -13.28
CA ASP A 202 -5.37 -4.34 -12.15
C ASP A 202 -4.75 -5.01 -10.90
N GLU A 203 -4.08 -6.16 -11.06
CA GLU A 203 -3.38 -6.80 -9.95
C GLU A 203 -2.24 -5.95 -9.38
N VAL A 204 -1.48 -5.28 -10.25
CA VAL A 204 -0.42 -4.36 -9.80
C VAL A 204 -1.04 -3.16 -9.05
N GLN A 205 -2.17 -2.65 -9.51
CA GLN A 205 -2.91 -1.58 -8.84
C GLN A 205 -3.44 -2.04 -7.46
N ILE A 206 -4.00 -3.24 -7.35
CA ILE A 206 -4.43 -3.83 -6.07
C ILE A 206 -3.24 -3.94 -5.11
N LEU A 207 -2.10 -4.44 -5.58
CA LEU A 207 -0.89 -4.56 -4.77
C LEU A 207 -0.37 -3.20 -4.29
N GLU A 208 -0.42 -2.15 -5.12
CA GLU A 208 -0.05 -0.79 -4.70
C GLU A 208 -1.06 -0.21 -3.70
N ASP A 209 -2.36 -0.45 -3.87
CA ASP A 209 -3.41 -0.06 -2.93
C ASP A 209 -3.15 -0.68 -1.54
N VAL A 210 -2.98 -2.01 -1.49
CA VAL A 210 -2.71 -2.75 -0.25
C VAL A 210 -1.43 -2.25 0.42
N ALA A 211 -0.36 -2.01 -0.34
CA ALA A 211 0.88 -1.47 0.21
C ALA A 211 0.69 -0.05 0.80
N CYS A 212 -0.12 0.80 0.16
CA CYS A 212 -0.43 2.12 0.68
C CYS A 212 -1.32 2.06 1.94
N LEU A 213 -2.28 1.14 1.99
CA LEU A 213 -3.13 0.91 3.16
C LEU A 213 -2.30 0.48 4.38
N VAL A 214 -1.41 -0.50 4.22
CA VAL A 214 -0.52 -0.94 5.32
C VAL A 214 0.41 0.18 5.77
N PHE A 215 0.94 1.00 4.85
CA PHE A 215 1.74 2.16 5.22
C PHE A 215 0.96 3.15 6.09
N LEU A 216 -0.28 3.47 5.70
CA LEU A 216 -1.14 4.40 6.44
C LEU A 216 -1.51 3.89 7.83
N ASP A 217 -1.77 2.58 7.95
CA ASP A 217 -2.18 1.94 9.20
C ASP A 217 -1.00 1.69 10.17
N ASP A 218 0.13 1.20 9.66
CA ASP A 218 1.19 0.66 10.53
C ASP A 218 2.41 1.57 10.68
N GLN A 219 2.69 2.39 9.66
CA GLN A 219 3.98 3.08 9.54
C GLN A 219 3.85 4.59 9.61
N PHE A 220 2.71 5.15 9.20
CA PHE A 220 2.55 6.58 8.97
C PHE A 220 2.74 7.42 10.24
N ASP A 221 2.24 6.96 11.38
CA ASP A 221 2.40 7.64 12.67
C ASP A 221 3.88 7.78 13.08
N ALA A 222 4.68 6.72 12.97
CA ALA A 222 6.11 6.79 13.27
C ALA A 222 6.85 7.64 12.22
N PHE A 223 6.42 7.53 10.96
CA PHE A 223 6.99 8.23 9.84
C PHE A 223 6.83 9.76 9.94
N GLU A 224 5.63 10.24 10.24
CA GLU A 224 5.35 11.68 10.33
C GLU A 224 6.14 12.34 11.47
N ARG A 225 6.23 11.66 12.63
CA ARG A 225 7.04 12.11 13.78
C ARG A 225 8.53 12.22 13.43
N GLY A 226 9.02 11.35 12.57
CA GLY A 226 10.42 11.34 12.13
C GLY A 226 10.79 12.49 11.18
N ILE A 227 9.85 12.99 10.39
CA ILE A 227 10.11 14.06 9.41
C ILE A 227 9.97 15.46 10.03
N GLY A 228 8.92 15.69 10.81
CA GLY A 228 8.66 16.97 11.50
C GLY A 228 8.41 18.18 10.60
N ASP A 229 8.29 17.99 9.28
CA ASP A 229 8.02 19.01 8.26
C ASP A 229 6.69 18.68 7.58
N GLU A 230 5.65 19.44 7.95
CA GLU A 230 4.27 19.22 7.51
C GLU A 230 4.13 19.32 5.99
N ASP A 231 4.75 20.31 5.34
CA ASP A 231 4.66 20.47 3.88
C ASP A 231 5.22 19.25 3.13
N LYS A 232 6.34 18.70 3.63
CA LYS A 232 6.89 17.46 3.08
C LYS A 232 5.96 16.28 3.32
N ILE A 233 5.34 16.17 4.49
CA ILE A 233 4.40 15.10 4.82
C ILE A 233 3.18 15.17 3.90
N LEU A 234 2.58 16.35 3.74
CA LEU A 234 1.45 16.58 2.82
C LEU A 234 1.83 16.23 1.36
N ALA A 235 3.02 16.62 0.92
CA ALA A 235 3.50 16.27 -0.42
C ALA A 235 3.72 14.75 -0.62
N ILE A 236 4.00 14.00 0.45
CA ILE A 236 4.11 12.54 0.41
C ILE A 236 2.74 11.91 0.42
N LEU A 237 1.82 12.36 1.28
CA LEU A 237 0.45 11.88 1.33
C LEU A 237 -0.27 12.06 0.00
N ARG A 238 -0.15 13.21 -0.66
CA ARG A 238 -0.72 13.41 -2.02
C ARG A 238 -0.18 12.41 -3.04
N LYS A 239 1.12 12.09 -2.97
CA LYS A 239 1.73 11.09 -3.87
C LYS A 239 1.28 9.67 -3.53
N THR A 240 1.12 9.35 -2.25
CA THR A 240 0.55 8.07 -1.80
C THR A 240 -0.87 7.94 -2.33
N TRP A 241 -1.70 8.98 -2.18
CA TRP A 241 -3.08 9.01 -2.67
C TRP A 241 -3.19 8.85 -4.19
N ALA A 242 -2.32 9.55 -4.94
CA ALA A 242 -2.27 9.49 -6.40
C ALA A 242 -1.94 8.10 -6.95
N LYS A 243 -1.28 7.25 -6.16
CA LYS A 243 -0.98 5.86 -6.53
C LYS A 243 -2.14 4.91 -6.28
N MET A 244 -3.08 5.30 -5.42
CA MET A 244 -4.17 4.43 -5.01
C MET A 244 -5.33 4.51 -6.01
N GLY A 245 -5.95 3.37 -6.30
CA GLY A 245 -7.19 3.25 -7.04
C GLY A 245 -8.40 3.68 -6.19
N PRO A 246 -9.59 3.76 -6.80
CA PRO A 246 -10.82 4.15 -6.09
C PRO A 246 -11.11 3.29 -4.86
N ARG A 247 -10.97 1.96 -4.99
CA ARG A 247 -11.21 1.02 -3.90
C ARG A 247 -10.22 1.18 -2.75
N GLY A 248 -8.93 1.32 -3.04
CA GLY A 248 -7.92 1.60 -2.02
C GLY A 248 -8.22 2.90 -1.26
N ARG A 249 -8.61 3.97 -1.97
CA ARG A 249 -8.95 5.26 -1.35
C ARG A 249 -10.17 5.16 -0.43
N GLU A 250 -11.19 4.42 -0.84
CA GLU A 250 -12.38 4.15 0.00
C GLU A 250 -11.98 3.49 1.33
N LEU A 251 -11.15 2.44 1.27
CA LEU A 251 -10.64 1.76 2.47
C LEU A 251 -9.78 2.68 3.33
N ALA A 252 -8.95 3.54 2.72
CA ALA A 252 -8.13 4.51 3.44
C ALA A 252 -8.96 5.58 4.18
N LEU A 253 -10.16 5.94 3.69
CA LEU A 253 -11.06 6.84 4.40
C LEU A 253 -11.81 6.14 5.55
N ALA A 254 -12.02 4.83 5.43
CA ALA A 254 -12.75 4.02 6.41
C ALA A 254 -11.87 3.54 7.58
N MET A 255 -10.55 3.50 7.42
CA MET A 255 -9.65 2.99 8.47
C MET A 255 -9.57 3.92 9.70
N ARG A 256 -9.27 3.30 10.84
CA ARG A 256 -8.99 4.01 12.09
C ARG A 256 -7.59 4.61 12.03
N MET A 257 -7.48 5.91 12.25
CA MET A 257 -6.20 6.64 12.29
C MET A 257 -6.09 7.42 13.59
N SER A 258 -4.85 7.75 13.99
CA SER A 258 -4.63 8.76 15.03
C SER A 258 -5.23 10.10 14.60
N GLY A 259 -5.64 10.95 15.56
CA GLY A 259 -6.27 12.24 15.25
C GLY A 259 -5.39 13.12 14.36
N ARG A 260 -4.07 13.14 14.62
CA ARG A 260 -3.08 13.85 13.82
C ARG A 260 -2.91 13.24 12.42
N ALA A 261 -2.83 11.91 12.32
CA ALA A 261 -2.71 11.26 11.02
C ALA A 261 -3.92 11.58 10.13
N ARG A 262 -5.13 11.50 10.69
CA ARG A 262 -6.37 11.85 10.00
C ARG A 262 -6.38 13.30 9.52
N GLU A 263 -5.99 14.25 10.38
CA GLU A 263 -5.91 15.67 10.03
C GLU A 263 -4.97 15.91 8.84
N LEU A 264 -3.80 15.26 8.83
CA LEU A 264 -2.83 15.39 7.74
C LEU A 264 -3.35 14.82 6.42
N VAL A 265 -4.08 13.70 6.45
CA VAL A 265 -4.74 13.14 5.26
C VAL A 265 -5.81 14.10 4.74
N GLU A 266 -6.69 14.60 5.61
CA GLU A 266 -7.75 15.55 5.23
C GLU A 266 -7.16 16.84 4.63
N LYS A 267 -6.10 17.40 5.24
CA LYS A 267 -5.34 18.54 4.70
C LYS A 267 -4.72 18.26 3.33
N ALA A 268 -4.17 17.06 3.13
CA ALA A 268 -3.56 16.67 1.86
C ALA A 268 -4.59 16.70 0.73
N LEU A 269 -5.79 16.15 1.00
CA LEU A 269 -6.91 16.07 0.05
C LEU A 269 -7.60 17.42 -0.20
N ALA A 270 -7.72 18.27 0.81
CA ALA A 270 -8.29 19.61 0.64
C ALA A 270 -7.46 20.49 -0.31
N GLY A 271 -6.14 20.28 -0.37
CA GLY A 271 -5.24 20.98 -1.29
C GLY A 271 -5.35 20.52 -2.75
N ASP A 272 -5.90 19.34 -3.02
CA ASP A 272 -6.09 18.82 -4.38
C ASP A 272 -7.33 19.41 -5.08
N ALA A 273 -8.26 20.01 -4.33
CA ALA A 273 -9.38 20.78 -4.88
C ALA A 273 -8.95 22.07 -5.60
N TYR A 274 -7.67 22.45 -5.53
CA TYR A 274 -7.11 23.64 -6.18
C TYR A 274 -6.20 23.31 -7.39
N ASN A 275 -6.06 22.06 -7.82
CA ASN A 275 -5.13 21.73 -8.90
C ASN A 275 -5.55 20.54 -9.76
N ASP A 276 -6.71 20.63 -10.41
CA ASP A 276 -6.96 19.95 -11.68
C ASP A 276 -7.00 21.02 -12.80
N GLY A 277 -5.90 21.11 -13.55
CA GLY A 277 -5.74 22.11 -14.61
C GLY A 277 -4.28 22.41 -14.90
N GLY A 278 -3.65 21.62 -15.77
CA GLY A 278 -2.32 21.92 -16.27
C GLY A 278 -2.28 23.22 -17.08
N GLY A 279 -1.33 24.09 -16.75
CA GLY A 279 -0.69 25.00 -17.71
C GLY A 279 -1.12 26.47 -17.69
N GLY A 280 -0.24 27.32 -17.14
CA GLY A 280 0.10 28.62 -17.72
C GLY A 280 -0.82 29.81 -17.44
N GLY A 281 -0.19 30.93 -17.07
CA GLY A 281 -0.76 32.27 -17.27
C GLY A 281 -1.16 32.98 -15.98
N GLY A 282 -0.46 34.09 -15.69
CA GLY A 282 -0.78 34.98 -14.58
C GLY A 282 -2.10 35.73 -14.77
N GLY A 283 -2.62 36.24 -13.66
CA GLY A 283 -3.79 37.12 -13.63
C GLY A 283 -4.29 37.30 -12.21
N ALA A 284 -4.17 38.53 -11.69
CA ALA A 284 -4.50 38.92 -10.34
C ALA A 284 -6.01 39.06 -10.07
N ALA A 285 -6.42 38.85 -8.82
CA ALA A 285 -7.35 39.67 -7.99
C ALA A 285 -7.90 38.78 -6.85
N ALA A 286 -7.51 39.02 -5.58
CA ALA A 286 -8.16 39.90 -4.59
C ALA A 286 -9.19 39.13 -3.72
N ALA A 287 -9.35 39.31 -2.40
CA ALA A 287 -8.64 40.01 -1.33
C ALA A 287 -9.29 39.62 0.02
N ALA A 288 -8.65 40.05 1.13
CA ALA A 288 -9.11 40.20 2.52
C ALA A 288 -8.89 39.00 3.49
N GLY A 289 -8.12 39.13 4.59
CA GLY A 289 -7.40 40.29 5.12
C GLY A 289 -6.55 40.00 6.37
N ALA A 290 -5.51 40.85 6.52
CA ALA A 290 -4.79 41.34 7.72
C ALA A 290 -4.04 40.35 8.66
N ALA A 291 -2.78 40.57 9.10
CA ALA A 291 -1.85 41.68 8.97
C ALA A 291 -0.39 41.27 9.29
N VAL A 292 0.53 41.70 8.40
CA VAL A 292 1.89 42.27 8.56
C VAL A 292 2.69 42.06 9.86
N CYS A 293 3.89 41.48 9.74
CA CYS A 293 5.14 42.18 10.11
C CYS A 293 6.43 41.64 9.42
N ARG A 294 6.92 42.46 8.49
CA ARG A 294 8.29 42.75 7.99
C ARG A 294 9.36 41.66 7.84
N ARG A 295 9.87 41.68 6.60
CA ARG A 295 11.09 41.11 6.01
C ARG A 295 12.37 41.43 6.80
N ALA A 296 13.17 40.39 7.04
CA ALA A 296 14.60 40.51 7.33
C ALA A 296 15.39 39.50 6.49
N ALA A 297 16.61 39.89 6.16
CA ALA A 297 17.48 39.29 5.16
C ALA A 297 17.98 37.89 5.52
N VAL A 298 18.29 37.12 4.47
CA VAL A 298 19.03 35.85 4.55
C VAL A 298 20.50 36.14 4.86
N PRO A 299 21.09 35.42 5.82
CA PRO A 299 22.43 34.88 5.59
C PRO A 299 22.55 33.42 6.02
N GLY A 300 23.49 32.70 5.38
CA GLY A 300 24.10 31.50 5.94
C GLY A 300 23.45 30.18 5.54
N ARG A 301 23.98 29.55 4.49
CA ARG A 301 23.83 28.10 4.27
C ARG A 301 24.68 27.40 5.33
N GLU A 302 24.04 26.78 6.32
CA GLU A 302 24.72 25.80 7.18
C GLU A 302 23.86 24.54 7.32
N GLY A 303 24.52 23.40 7.07
CA GLY A 303 24.18 22.08 7.61
C GLY A 303 22.75 21.58 7.46
N LYS A 304 22.39 21.11 6.25
CA LYS A 304 21.25 20.18 6.13
C LYS A 304 21.59 18.91 6.90
N ARG A 305 21.05 18.73 8.10
CA ARG A 305 21.11 17.44 8.82
C ARG A 305 20.34 16.40 8.00
N HIS A 306 21.01 15.29 7.75
CA HIS A 306 20.65 14.28 6.78
C HIS A 306 19.55 13.38 7.33
N LEU A 307 18.56 13.09 6.48
CA LEU A 307 17.39 12.27 6.79
C LEU A 307 17.78 10.79 6.73
N HIS A 308 17.86 10.19 7.92
CA HIS A 308 17.73 8.74 8.11
C HIS A 308 16.28 8.36 7.80
N TRP A 309 16.06 7.51 6.80
CA TRP A 309 14.75 6.90 6.56
C TRP A 309 14.61 5.72 7.53
N PRO A 310 13.68 5.75 8.50
CA PRO A 310 13.48 4.61 9.37
C PRO A 310 12.81 3.49 8.58
N ILE A 311 13.32 2.28 8.81
CA ILE A 311 12.83 0.96 8.37
C ILE A 311 13.10 0.66 6.90
#